data_AF-A0A2E4CUA1-F1
#
_entry.id   AF-A0A2E4CUA1-F1
#
_cell.length_a   1.000
_cell.length_b   1.000
_cell.length_c   1.000
_cell.angle_alpha   90.00
_cell.angle_beta   90.00
_cell.angle_gamma   90.00
#
_symmetry.space_group_name_H-M   'P 1'
#
loop_
_entity.id
_entity.type
_entity.pdbx_description
1 polymer ?
#
loop_
_entity_poly.entity_id
_entity_poly.type
_entity_poly.pdbx_seq_one_letter_code
_entity_poly.pdbx_strand_id
1 'polypeptide(L)'
;MFGPDGYLYIALGEGVRTPEGSTSAQVFRAGILRIDVSGEQDGGLPIEPFHFGRLAGYRVPPDNPFVDDPRVRDEYWALGLRNPYRVSFDPQTGELWAGDVGSTVWEEVNRIEPGHHYGYPVVEGREQTGKRGWEDLGLPYTGPVFTYVHTAYDRAVIGGIVYRGDRHVELQGQYLFADNYSSKLFSLPAGADRVDDVALLARANQYAQRGVSSVTQLASGEVLVTTLGAASTPSGEVLELVPADLADDTLPASLQESAVNQVVTQDQAASLYQANCARCHGPAGDGDSPDARALGVPLPDFTEPGYLERRGRGKVRVIIAEGGAAHGLSALMPPWAAALSDAELDALVEYLGTMPGEE
;
A
#
# COMPACT_ATOMS: atom_id res chain seq x y z
N MET A 1 4.18 -9.06 -15.64
CA MET A 1 3.41 -10.32 -15.57
C MET A 1 2.93 -10.70 -16.97
N PHE A 2 2.68 -11.96 -17.28
CA PHE A 2 2.06 -12.33 -18.56
C PHE A 2 0.54 -12.27 -18.46
N GLY A 3 -0.11 -11.69 -19.48
CA GLY A 3 -1.56 -11.69 -19.61
C GLY A 3 -2.11 -12.98 -20.19
N PRO A 4 -3.44 -13.17 -20.15
CA PRO A 4 -4.10 -14.32 -20.77
C PRO A 4 -3.94 -14.34 -22.30
N ASP A 5 -3.59 -13.19 -22.89
CA ASP A 5 -3.27 -13.00 -24.30
C ASP A 5 -1.81 -13.32 -24.67
N GLY A 6 -0.99 -13.71 -23.69
CA GLY A 6 0.41 -14.10 -23.90
C GLY A 6 1.40 -12.93 -23.96
N TYR A 7 0.94 -11.68 -23.82
CA TYR A 7 1.82 -10.51 -23.81
C TYR A 7 2.34 -10.19 -22.41
N LEU A 8 3.46 -9.48 -22.35
CA LEU A 8 4.08 -9.03 -21.09
C LEU A 8 3.50 -7.67 -20.68
N TYR A 9 2.86 -7.65 -19.52
CA TYR A 9 2.36 -6.45 -18.86
C TYR A 9 3.35 -5.94 -17.80
N ILE A 10 3.62 -4.63 -17.82
CA ILE A 10 4.59 -3.97 -16.94
C ILE A 10 3.91 -2.81 -16.23
N ALA A 11 3.74 -2.92 -14.90
CA ALA A 11 3.26 -1.84 -14.07
C ALA A 11 4.40 -0.88 -13.73
N LEU A 12 4.18 0.42 -13.93
CA LEU A 12 5.17 1.48 -13.74
C LEU A 12 4.57 2.60 -12.89
N GLY A 13 5.25 2.91 -11.78
CA GLY A 13 4.96 4.11 -11.02
C GLY A 13 5.33 5.39 -11.77
N GLU A 14 4.94 6.52 -11.19
CA GLU A 14 5.21 7.87 -11.68
C GLU A 14 6.70 8.20 -11.81
N GLY A 15 7.57 7.55 -11.02
CA GLY A 15 9.03 7.71 -11.07
C GLY A 15 9.55 9.09 -10.65
N VAL A 16 10.87 9.28 -10.73
CA VAL A 16 11.51 10.58 -10.52
C VAL A 16 11.50 11.36 -11.83
N ARG A 17 10.90 12.55 -11.83
CA ARG A 17 10.74 13.39 -13.02
C ARG A 17 12.09 13.91 -13.52
N THR A 18 12.44 13.61 -14.77
CA THR A 18 13.55 14.27 -15.45
C THR A 18 13.04 15.56 -16.12
N PRO A 19 13.79 16.68 -16.07
CA PRO A 19 13.38 17.92 -16.75
C PRO A 19 13.17 17.76 -18.27
N GLU A 20 13.85 16.80 -18.88
CA GLU A 20 13.89 16.61 -20.32
C GLU A 20 12.71 15.77 -20.85
N GLY A 21 12.09 14.93 -20.01
CA GLY A 21 10.98 14.05 -20.38
C GLY A 21 9.71 14.40 -19.60
N SER A 22 8.72 14.97 -20.28
CA SER A 22 7.56 15.59 -19.63
C SER A 22 6.21 14.96 -19.96
N THR A 23 6.12 14.15 -21.02
CA THR A 23 4.85 13.56 -21.50
C THR A 23 4.93 12.03 -21.62
N SER A 24 3.79 11.37 -21.67
CA SER A 24 3.70 9.92 -21.85
C SER A 24 4.13 9.50 -23.26
N ALA A 25 4.15 10.40 -24.26
CA ALA A 25 4.82 10.20 -25.55
C ALA A 25 6.36 10.13 -25.45
N GLN A 26 6.94 10.73 -24.42
CA GLN A 26 8.40 10.89 -24.27
C GLN A 26 9.02 9.86 -23.32
N VAL A 27 8.31 9.52 -22.24
CA VAL A 27 8.81 8.67 -21.15
C VAL A 27 7.77 7.65 -20.71
N PHE A 28 8.24 6.52 -20.18
CA PHE A 28 7.39 5.56 -19.50
C PHE A 28 7.22 5.93 -18.03
N ARG A 29 5.98 6.05 -17.57
CA ARG A 29 5.62 6.37 -16.18
C ARG A 29 4.13 6.12 -15.94
N ALA A 30 3.76 6.05 -14.67
CA ALA A 30 2.38 6.29 -14.22
C ALA A 30 1.31 5.48 -14.99
N GLY A 31 1.57 4.19 -15.21
CA GLY A 31 0.76 3.41 -16.12
C GLY A 31 1.14 1.95 -16.18
N ILE A 32 0.48 1.24 -17.08
CA ILE A 32 0.74 -0.16 -17.38
C ILE A 32 1.08 -0.26 -18.86
N LEU A 33 2.19 -0.90 -19.18
CA LEU A 33 2.60 -1.20 -20.55
C LEU A 33 2.19 -2.63 -20.93
N ARG A 34 1.99 -2.89 -22.22
CA ARG A 34 1.77 -4.22 -22.81
C ARG A 34 2.68 -4.38 -24.03
N ILE A 35 3.57 -5.37 -23.98
CA ILE A 35 4.59 -5.61 -25.02
C ILE A 35 4.66 -7.08 -25.43
N ASP A 36 5.07 -7.33 -26.67
CA ASP A 36 5.32 -8.67 -27.21
C ASP A 36 6.81 -9.03 -27.14
N VAL A 37 7.11 -10.06 -26.36
CA VAL A 37 8.47 -10.58 -26.14
C VAL A 37 8.71 -11.94 -26.78
N SER A 38 7.77 -12.44 -27.60
CA SER A 38 7.85 -13.75 -28.26
C SER A 38 9.02 -13.86 -29.25
N GLY A 39 9.44 -12.72 -29.82
CA GLY A 39 10.48 -12.68 -30.84
C GLY A 39 9.97 -13.00 -32.26
N GLU A 40 8.66 -13.23 -32.43
CA GLU A 40 8.05 -13.39 -33.75
C GLU A 40 8.00 -12.03 -34.46
N GLN A 41 8.69 -11.91 -35.59
CA GLN A 41 8.87 -10.60 -36.25
C GLN A 41 7.64 -10.13 -37.03
N ASP A 42 6.68 -11.03 -37.32
CA ASP A 42 5.64 -10.80 -38.32
C ASP A 42 4.31 -10.29 -37.75
N GLY A 43 4.15 -10.20 -36.42
CA GLY A 43 2.88 -9.86 -35.78
C GLY A 43 2.77 -8.47 -35.13
N GLY A 44 3.89 -7.82 -34.80
CA GLY A 44 3.90 -6.61 -33.97
C GLY A 44 4.53 -5.39 -34.64
N LEU A 45 4.12 -4.21 -34.19
CA LEU A 45 4.63 -2.93 -34.68
C LEU A 45 6.07 -2.68 -34.20
N PRO A 46 6.88 -1.95 -34.98
CA PRO A 46 8.22 -1.58 -34.58
C PRO A 46 8.20 -0.66 -33.37
N ILE A 47 9.24 -0.73 -32.54
CA ILE A 47 9.39 0.17 -31.38
C ILE A 47 9.68 1.58 -31.89
N GLU A 48 8.91 2.57 -31.42
CA GLU A 48 9.18 3.97 -31.70
C GLU A 48 10.53 4.42 -31.08
N PRO A 49 11.27 5.35 -31.71
CA PRO A 49 12.48 5.91 -31.12
C PRO A 49 12.26 6.40 -29.68
N PHE A 50 13.22 6.09 -28.80
CA PHE A 50 13.18 6.48 -27.39
C PHE A 50 14.38 7.33 -27.03
N HIS A 51 14.13 8.51 -26.46
CA HIS A 51 15.18 9.50 -26.22
C HIS A 51 15.97 9.26 -24.93
N PHE A 52 15.39 8.56 -23.95
CA PHE A 52 15.96 8.40 -22.60
C PHE A 52 16.66 7.06 -22.38
N GLY A 53 16.99 6.35 -23.46
CA GLY A 53 17.66 5.07 -23.39
C GLY A 53 17.51 4.26 -24.67
N ARG A 54 17.74 2.96 -24.57
CA ARG A 54 17.58 2.02 -25.67
C ARG A 54 16.47 1.04 -25.35
N LEU A 55 15.46 0.99 -26.21
CA LEU A 55 14.42 -0.03 -26.20
C LEU A 55 14.76 -1.08 -27.26
N ALA A 56 14.70 -2.36 -26.89
CA ALA A 56 15.02 -3.48 -27.77
C ALA A 56 14.44 -4.78 -27.22
N GLY A 57 14.35 -5.80 -28.07
CA GLY A 57 13.98 -7.16 -27.65
C GLY A 57 12.47 -7.40 -27.53
N TYR A 58 11.64 -6.49 -28.05
CA TYR A 58 10.18 -6.66 -28.10
C TYR A 58 9.57 -6.03 -29.37
N ARG A 59 8.26 -6.23 -29.53
CA ARG A 59 7.38 -5.52 -30.47
C ARG A 59 6.19 -4.94 -29.72
N VAL A 60 5.54 -3.95 -30.32
CA VAL A 60 4.29 -3.40 -29.79
C VAL A 60 3.13 -4.20 -30.39
N PRO A 61 2.22 -4.78 -29.58
CA PRO A 61 1.01 -5.39 -30.10
C PRO A 61 0.18 -4.38 -30.91
N PRO A 62 -0.28 -4.73 -32.12
CA PRO A 62 -0.98 -3.80 -33.01
C PRO A 62 -2.38 -3.42 -32.50
N ASP A 63 -2.92 -4.18 -31.54
CA ASP A 63 -4.19 -3.93 -30.85
C ASP A 63 -4.02 -3.14 -29.54
N ASN A 64 -2.81 -2.60 -29.26
CA ASN A 64 -2.65 -1.68 -28.14
C ASN A 64 -3.50 -0.42 -28.34
N PRO A 65 -4.10 0.13 -27.26
CA PRO A 65 -5.14 1.15 -27.34
C PRO A 65 -4.66 2.52 -27.83
N PHE A 66 -3.35 2.78 -27.84
CA PHE A 66 -2.78 4.09 -28.15
C PHE A 66 -1.91 4.13 -29.41
N VAL A 67 -1.87 3.06 -30.21
CA VAL A 67 -1.03 2.94 -31.43
C VAL A 67 -1.20 4.11 -32.42
N ASP A 68 -2.37 4.73 -32.46
CA ASP A 68 -2.67 5.85 -33.38
C ASP A 68 -2.72 7.22 -32.67
N ASP A 69 -2.30 7.30 -31.40
CA ASP A 69 -2.32 8.54 -30.61
C ASP A 69 -0.92 9.11 -30.41
N PRO A 70 -0.52 10.17 -31.13
CA PRO A 70 0.83 10.74 -31.02
C PRO A 70 1.14 11.37 -29.66
N ARG A 71 0.18 11.44 -28.74
CA ARG A 71 0.34 11.99 -27.39
C ARG A 71 0.78 10.93 -26.37
N VAL A 72 0.65 9.65 -26.72
CA VAL A 72 0.95 8.51 -25.85
C VAL A 72 1.80 7.52 -26.62
N ARG A 73 2.81 6.93 -25.98
CA ARG A 73 3.56 5.88 -26.67
C ARG A 73 2.74 4.61 -26.87
N ASP A 74 2.94 3.94 -27.99
CA ASP A 74 2.17 2.76 -28.37
C ASP A 74 2.26 1.58 -27.36
N GLU A 75 3.29 1.53 -26.51
CA GLU A 75 3.43 0.48 -25.50
C GLU A 75 2.40 0.56 -24.36
N TYR A 76 1.71 1.68 -24.17
CA TYR A 76 0.77 1.84 -23.07
C TYR A 76 -0.51 0.99 -23.26
N TRP A 77 -0.90 0.35 -22.17
CA TRP A 77 -2.21 -0.28 -22.00
C TRP A 77 -3.17 0.64 -21.23
N ALA A 78 -2.66 1.30 -20.18
CA ALA A 78 -3.40 2.21 -19.31
C ALA A 78 -2.46 3.25 -18.68
N LEU A 79 -3.02 4.40 -18.27
CA LEU A 79 -2.27 5.58 -17.81
C LEU A 79 -2.91 6.24 -16.58
N GLY A 80 -2.22 7.20 -15.97
CA GLY A 80 -2.76 8.01 -14.88
C GLY A 80 -2.85 7.28 -13.55
N LEU A 81 -2.03 6.23 -13.37
CA LEU A 81 -1.82 5.55 -12.10
C LEU A 81 -0.62 6.19 -11.37
N ARG A 82 -0.54 6.09 -10.04
CA ARG A 82 0.55 6.71 -9.28
C ARG A 82 1.72 5.76 -9.06
N ASN A 83 1.45 4.64 -8.43
CA ASN A 83 2.39 3.56 -8.11
C ASN A 83 1.63 2.21 -8.07
N PRO A 84 1.23 1.66 -9.23
CA PRO A 84 0.60 0.35 -9.32
C PRO A 84 1.59 -0.72 -8.88
N TYR A 85 1.45 -1.18 -7.63
CA TYR A 85 2.46 -2.03 -6.97
C TYR A 85 2.39 -3.48 -7.44
N ARG A 86 1.25 -4.14 -7.19
CA ARG A 86 0.94 -5.46 -7.74
C ARG A 86 -0.26 -5.35 -8.64
N VAL A 87 -0.14 -6.05 -9.76
CA VAL A 87 -1.20 -6.26 -10.71
C VAL A 87 -1.45 -7.76 -10.88
N SER A 88 -2.70 -8.14 -11.13
CA SER A 88 -3.09 -9.53 -11.37
C SER A 88 -4.24 -9.62 -12.34
N PHE A 89 -4.26 -10.68 -13.15
CA PHE A 89 -5.40 -11.02 -13.97
C PHE A 89 -6.30 -11.95 -13.18
N ASP A 90 -7.61 -11.70 -13.24
CA ASP A 90 -8.58 -12.73 -12.92
C ASP A 90 -8.48 -13.85 -13.98
N PRO A 91 -8.10 -15.08 -13.59
CA PRO A 91 -7.91 -16.16 -14.56
C PRO A 91 -9.20 -16.59 -15.25
N GLN A 92 -10.37 -16.23 -14.71
CA GLN A 92 -11.67 -16.59 -15.28
C GLN A 92 -12.20 -15.52 -16.24
N THR A 93 -12.07 -14.23 -15.91
CA THR A 93 -12.63 -13.12 -16.72
C THR A 93 -11.59 -12.46 -17.62
N GLY A 94 -10.30 -12.58 -17.30
CA GLY A 94 -9.24 -11.83 -17.97
C GLY A 94 -9.17 -10.35 -17.56
N GLU A 95 -9.96 -9.92 -16.56
CA GLU A 95 -9.88 -8.55 -16.03
C GLU A 95 -8.56 -8.35 -15.28
N LEU A 96 -7.91 -7.21 -15.54
CA LEU A 96 -6.69 -6.81 -14.85
C LEU A 96 -7.04 -5.98 -13.61
N TRP A 97 -6.46 -6.31 -12.47
CA TRP A 97 -6.63 -5.59 -11.21
C TRP A 97 -5.30 -5.01 -10.74
N ALA A 98 -5.34 -3.86 -10.08
CA ALA A 98 -4.17 -3.19 -9.53
C ALA A 98 -4.45 -2.63 -8.12
N GLY A 99 -3.49 -2.80 -7.21
CA GLY A 99 -3.35 -1.90 -6.07
C GLY A 99 -2.44 -0.74 -6.45
N ASP A 100 -2.96 0.48 -6.39
CA ASP A 100 -2.25 1.71 -6.72
C ASP A 100 -1.96 2.51 -5.45
N VAL A 101 -0.68 2.53 -5.06
CA VAL A 101 -0.25 3.14 -3.79
C VAL A 101 -0.32 4.64 -3.87
N GLY A 102 -1.07 5.27 -2.98
CA GLY A 102 -1.29 6.72 -2.88
C GLY A 102 -0.05 7.59 -2.73
N SER A 103 -0.17 8.89 -3.04
CA SER A 103 0.89 9.85 -2.78
C SER A 103 0.82 10.37 -1.36
N THR A 104 -0.27 11.04 -1.00
CA THR A 104 -0.39 11.80 0.25
C THR A 104 -1.61 11.38 1.06
N VAL A 105 -2.73 11.07 0.41
CA VAL A 105 -4.02 10.94 1.12
C VAL A 105 -4.75 9.64 0.83
N TRP A 106 -4.69 9.09 -0.38
CA TRP A 106 -5.60 8.01 -0.75
C TRP A 106 -4.88 6.81 -1.35
N GLU A 107 -5.26 5.63 -0.88
CA GLU A 107 -4.94 4.35 -1.51
C GLU A 107 -6.05 3.93 -2.46
N GLU A 108 -5.73 3.23 -3.55
CA GLU A 108 -6.71 2.86 -4.58
C GLU A 108 -6.62 1.40 -5.03
N VAL A 109 -7.77 0.76 -5.19
CA VAL A 109 -7.94 -0.50 -5.91
C VAL A 109 -8.63 -0.21 -7.24
N ASN A 110 -7.94 -0.51 -8.33
CA ASN A 110 -8.36 -0.21 -9.69
C ASN A 110 -8.57 -1.50 -10.49
N ARG A 111 -9.67 -1.56 -11.26
CA ARG A 111 -9.82 -2.52 -12.34
C ARG A 111 -9.33 -1.85 -13.62
N ILE A 112 -8.28 -2.40 -14.23
CA ILE A 112 -7.54 -1.79 -15.32
C ILE A 112 -8.12 -2.20 -16.67
N GLU A 113 -8.64 -1.21 -17.37
CA GLU A 113 -9.17 -1.32 -18.73
C GLU A 113 -8.22 -0.73 -19.79
N PRO A 114 -8.18 -1.31 -21.01
CA PRO A 114 -7.37 -0.78 -22.11
C PRO A 114 -7.79 0.63 -22.52
N GLY A 115 -6.83 1.54 -22.66
CA GLY A 115 -7.06 2.89 -23.14
C GLY A 115 -7.53 3.88 -22.06
N HIS A 116 -7.69 3.41 -20.82
CA HIS A 116 -8.24 4.22 -19.74
C HIS A 116 -7.18 5.02 -18.98
N HIS A 117 -7.62 6.11 -18.36
CA HIS A 117 -6.80 7.04 -17.58
C HIS A 117 -7.32 7.20 -16.15
N TYR A 118 -6.49 6.88 -15.14
CA TYR A 118 -6.86 6.83 -13.71
C TYR A 118 -6.64 8.15 -12.96
N GLY A 119 -6.32 9.22 -13.68
CA GLY A 119 -6.47 10.60 -13.19
C GLY A 119 -5.30 11.19 -12.41
N TYR A 120 -4.38 10.37 -11.91
CA TYR A 120 -3.23 10.88 -11.18
C TYR A 120 -2.29 11.71 -12.10
N PRO A 121 -1.76 12.87 -11.66
CA PRO A 121 -1.82 13.45 -10.31
C PRO A 121 -2.99 14.40 -10.07
N VAL A 122 -3.88 14.62 -11.05
CA VAL A 122 -4.98 15.59 -10.95
C VAL A 122 -6.04 15.11 -9.95
N VAL A 123 -6.31 13.81 -9.97
CA VAL A 123 -7.20 13.11 -9.05
C VAL A 123 -6.39 12.11 -8.23
N GLU A 124 -6.68 12.02 -6.93
CA GLU A 124 -6.17 11.00 -6.02
C GLU A 124 -7.34 10.53 -5.14
N GLY A 125 -7.56 9.23 -5.05
CA GLY A 125 -8.79 8.62 -4.57
C GLY A 125 -9.96 8.97 -5.47
N ARG A 126 -10.81 9.88 -4.99
CA ARG A 126 -11.93 10.47 -5.77
C ARG A 126 -11.95 11.99 -5.68
N GLU A 127 -10.84 12.57 -5.25
CA GLU A 127 -10.72 13.99 -4.91
C GLU A 127 -9.73 14.71 -5.81
N GLN A 128 -10.00 15.99 -6.06
CA GLN A 128 -9.08 16.85 -6.79
C GLN A 128 -7.88 17.20 -5.91
N THR A 129 -6.66 17.01 -6.42
CA THR A 129 -5.43 17.30 -5.66
C THR A 129 -5.01 18.77 -5.77
N GLY A 130 -5.58 19.52 -6.72
CA GLY A 130 -5.13 20.85 -7.10
C GLY A 130 -3.81 20.87 -7.89
N LYS A 131 -3.18 19.70 -8.12
CA LYS A 131 -2.01 19.57 -8.98
C LYS A 131 -2.45 19.67 -10.45
N ARG A 132 -1.55 20.15 -11.30
CA ARG A 132 -1.74 20.12 -12.75
C ARG A 132 -1.39 18.75 -13.29
N GLY A 133 -2.15 18.28 -14.28
CA GLY A 133 -1.78 17.10 -15.07
C GLY A 133 -0.45 17.32 -15.76
N TRP A 134 0.25 16.23 -16.06
CA TRP A 134 1.51 16.33 -16.80
C TRP A 134 1.31 16.70 -18.26
N GLU A 135 0.14 16.37 -18.79
CA GLU A 135 -0.27 16.58 -20.17
C GLU A 135 -1.79 16.56 -20.25
N ASP A 136 -2.35 17.09 -21.34
CA ASP A 136 -3.77 17.03 -21.64
C ASP A 136 -4.02 15.96 -22.70
N LEU A 137 -4.44 14.78 -22.25
CA LEU A 137 -4.78 13.65 -23.14
C LEU A 137 -6.23 13.69 -23.60
N GLY A 138 -7.09 14.53 -23.01
CA GLY A 138 -8.54 14.51 -23.27
C GLY A 138 -9.21 13.16 -23.00
N LEU A 139 -8.56 12.26 -22.26
CA LEU A 139 -9.11 10.95 -21.88
C LEU A 139 -10.04 11.12 -20.66
N PRO A 140 -11.19 10.42 -20.63
CA PRO A 140 -12.07 10.45 -19.48
C PRO A 140 -11.38 9.82 -18.26
N TYR A 141 -11.62 10.42 -17.09
CA TYR A 141 -11.19 9.83 -15.82
C TYR A 141 -11.96 8.54 -15.54
N THR A 142 -11.20 7.48 -15.22
CA THR A 142 -11.70 6.21 -14.70
C THR A 142 -11.38 6.15 -13.22
N GLY A 143 -12.40 6.09 -12.38
CA GLY A 143 -12.21 6.06 -10.92
C GLY A 143 -11.98 4.66 -10.36
N PRO A 144 -11.46 4.57 -9.13
CA PRO A 144 -11.18 3.30 -8.50
C PRO A 144 -12.45 2.58 -8.09
N VAL A 145 -12.38 1.24 -8.10
CA VAL A 145 -13.42 0.38 -7.53
C VAL A 145 -13.54 0.67 -6.04
N PHE A 146 -12.41 0.77 -5.34
CA PHE A 146 -12.34 1.09 -3.92
C PHE A 146 -11.18 2.04 -3.61
N THR A 147 -11.38 2.94 -2.64
CA THR A 147 -10.34 3.82 -2.14
C THR A 147 -10.52 4.05 -0.65
N TYR A 148 -9.43 4.29 0.06
CA TYR A 148 -9.45 4.64 1.48
C TYR A 148 -8.39 5.68 1.81
N VAL A 149 -8.67 6.48 2.84
CA VAL A 149 -7.75 7.52 3.31
C VAL A 149 -6.60 6.89 4.08
N HIS A 150 -5.40 7.42 3.89
CA HIS A 150 -4.24 7.09 4.70
C HIS A 150 -4.57 7.25 6.19
N THR A 151 -4.32 6.19 6.94
CA THR A 151 -4.25 6.24 8.39
C THR A 151 -2.81 6.01 8.83
N ALA A 152 -2.58 6.00 10.14
CA ALA A 152 -1.32 5.53 10.66
C ALA A 152 -1.03 4.04 10.35
N TYR A 153 -2.00 3.26 9.88
CA TYR A 153 -1.78 1.84 9.54
C TYR A 153 -2.00 1.59 8.06
N ASP A 154 -3.15 1.99 7.53
CA ASP A 154 -3.57 1.68 6.17
C ASP A 154 -3.10 2.83 5.26
N ARG A 155 -2.04 2.61 4.48
CA ARG A 155 -1.35 3.65 3.68
C ARG A 155 -0.35 3.11 2.64
N ALA A 156 -0.55 1.86 2.21
CA ALA A 156 0.12 1.31 1.03
C ALA A 156 -0.63 0.06 0.55
N VAL A 157 -1.69 0.26 -0.24
CA VAL A 157 -2.42 -0.85 -0.86
C VAL A 157 -1.51 -1.53 -1.88
N ILE A 158 -1.20 -2.80 -1.66
CA ILE A 158 -0.33 -3.54 -2.57
C ILE A 158 -1.10 -4.28 -3.65
N GLY A 159 -2.43 -4.35 -3.55
CA GLY A 159 -3.28 -5.17 -4.41
C GLY A 159 -3.31 -6.65 -3.98
N GLY A 160 -3.79 -7.52 -4.86
CA GLY A 160 -3.84 -8.96 -4.64
C GLY A 160 -4.46 -9.71 -5.82
N ILE A 161 -5.44 -10.59 -5.59
CA ILE A 161 -5.97 -11.54 -6.59
C ILE A 161 -7.49 -11.68 -6.49
N VAL A 162 -8.15 -12.01 -7.61
CA VAL A 162 -9.55 -12.49 -7.57
C VAL A 162 -9.52 -13.98 -7.22
N TYR A 163 -10.21 -14.37 -6.15
CA TYR A 163 -10.23 -15.75 -5.69
C TYR A 163 -11.14 -16.62 -6.56
N ARG A 164 -10.57 -17.71 -7.10
CA ARG A 164 -11.29 -18.68 -7.94
C ARG A 164 -11.16 -20.12 -7.42
N GLY A 165 -10.62 -20.32 -6.21
CA GLY A 165 -10.36 -21.64 -5.62
C GLY A 165 -11.52 -22.23 -4.82
N ASP A 166 -11.55 -23.53 -4.59
CA ASP A 166 -12.65 -24.23 -3.90
C ASP A 166 -12.45 -24.39 -2.38
N ARG A 167 -11.26 -24.08 -1.86
CA ARG A 167 -10.94 -24.20 -0.43
C ARG A 167 -11.67 -23.17 0.45
N HIS A 168 -11.91 -21.97 -0.08
CA HIS A 168 -12.65 -20.90 0.59
C HIS A 168 -13.87 -20.51 -0.25
N VAL A 169 -14.88 -21.39 -0.27
CA VAL A 169 -16.10 -21.20 -1.08
C VAL A 169 -16.80 -19.86 -0.83
N GLU A 170 -16.68 -19.30 0.37
CA GLU A 170 -17.18 -17.98 0.76
C GLU A 170 -16.43 -16.81 0.11
N LEU A 171 -15.19 -17.02 -0.34
CA LEU A 171 -14.37 -16.01 -1.00
C LEU A 171 -14.47 -16.05 -2.53
N GLN A 172 -15.21 -17.01 -3.10
CA GLN A 172 -15.34 -17.16 -4.55
C GLN A 172 -15.83 -15.87 -5.22
N GLY A 173 -15.05 -15.37 -6.19
CA GLY A 173 -15.34 -14.12 -6.90
C GLY A 173 -15.10 -12.84 -6.09
N GLN A 174 -14.46 -12.92 -4.93
CA GLN A 174 -13.96 -11.75 -4.21
C GLN A 174 -12.56 -11.37 -4.72
N TYR A 175 -12.29 -10.08 -4.83
CA TYR A 175 -10.94 -9.55 -4.94
C TYR A 175 -10.33 -9.44 -3.54
N LEU A 176 -9.31 -10.24 -3.29
CA LEU A 176 -8.50 -10.26 -2.09
C LEU A 176 -7.33 -9.31 -2.27
N PHE A 177 -7.13 -8.38 -1.36
CA PHE A 177 -6.02 -7.42 -1.45
C PHE A 177 -5.50 -7.06 -0.08
N ALA A 178 -4.24 -6.63 -0.01
CA ALA A 178 -3.60 -6.30 1.25
C ALA A 178 -3.05 -4.89 1.27
N ASP A 179 -2.85 -4.39 2.49
CA ASP A 179 -2.10 -3.18 2.76
C ASP A 179 -0.75 -3.53 3.42
N ASN A 180 0.33 -2.97 2.89
CA ASN A 180 1.69 -3.28 3.34
C ASN A 180 1.95 -2.82 4.78
N TYR A 181 1.45 -1.65 5.18
CA TYR A 181 1.77 -1.04 6.46
C TYR A 181 0.95 -1.61 7.61
N SER A 182 -0.29 -2.01 7.37
CA SER A 182 -1.20 -2.57 8.39
C SER A 182 -1.19 -4.09 8.48
N SER A 183 -0.62 -4.76 7.46
CA SER A 183 -0.71 -6.22 7.27
C SER A 183 -2.13 -6.76 7.15
N LYS A 184 -3.12 -5.89 6.97
CA LYS A 184 -4.51 -6.32 6.82
C LYS A 184 -4.71 -6.91 5.42
N LEU A 185 -5.48 -7.98 5.39
CA LEU A 185 -6.03 -8.58 4.18
C LEU A 185 -7.52 -8.28 4.13
N PHE A 186 -7.96 -7.70 3.04
CA PHE A 186 -9.33 -7.29 2.79
C PHE A 186 -9.94 -8.08 1.64
N SER A 187 -11.26 -8.02 1.52
CA SER A 187 -11.99 -8.47 0.34
C SER A 187 -13.10 -7.52 -0.07
N LEU A 188 -13.34 -7.50 -1.39
CA LEU A 188 -14.48 -6.84 -2.02
C LEU A 188 -15.03 -7.69 -3.17
N PRO A 189 -16.31 -7.56 -3.55
CA PRO A 189 -16.86 -8.31 -4.68
C PRO A 189 -16.22 -7.84 -6.00
N ALA A 190 -15.59 -8.75 -6.75
CA ALA A 190 -14.90 -8.39 -8.00
C ALA A 190 -15.86 -7.87 -9.09
N GLY A 191 -17.13 -8.28 -9.06
CA GLY A 191 -18.15 -7.81 -10.01
C GLY A 191 -18.72 -6.43 -9.71
N ALA A 192 -18.30 -5.75 -8.64
CA ALA A 192 -18.79 -4.42 -8.31
C ALA A 192 -17.97 -3.34 -9.03
N ASP A 193 -18.65 -2.40 -9.69
CA ASP A 193 -17.99 -1.24 -10.31
C ASP A 193 -17.47 -0.24 -9.27
N ARG A 194 -18.10 -0.23 -8.09
CA ARG A 194 -17.74 0.61 -6.96
C ARG A 194 -18.13 -0.04 -5.65
N VAL A 195 -17.25 0.11 -4.68
CA VAL A 195 -17.43 -0.33 -3.30
C VAL A 195 -17.07 0.83 -2.38
N ASP A 196 -17.88 1.05 -1.33
CA ASP A 196 -17.62 2.07 -0.30
C ASP A 196 -17.01 1.46 0.98
N ASP A 197 -17.27 0.17 1.25
CA ASP A 197 -16.73 -0.56 2.41
C ASP A 197 -16.25 -1.97 2.02
N VAL A 198 -15.17 -2.44 2.66
CA VAL A 198 -14.56 -3.75 2.40
C VAL A 198 -14.55 -4.63 3.63
N ALA A 199 -14.60 -5.95 3.45
CA ALA A 199 -14.52 -6.89 4.54
C ALA A 199 -13.06 -7.13 4.95
N LEU A 200 -12.75 -6.98 6.24
CA LEU A 200 -11.48 -7.42 6.81
C LEU A 200 -11.51 -8.94 6.96
N LEU A 201 -10.56 -9.64 6.34
CA LEU A 201 -10.46 -11.09 6.38
C LEU A 201 -9.47 -11.57 7.43
N ALA A 202 -8.28 -10.97 7.45
CA ALA A 202 -7.19 -11.38 8.31
C ALA A 202 -6.21 -10.22 8.51
N ARG A 203 -5.30 -10.40 9.46
CA ARG A 203 -4.14 -9.54 9.62
C ARG A 203 -2.93 -10.41 9.91
N ALA A 204 -1.89 -10.28 9.11
CA ALA A 204 -0.62 -10.97 9.37
C ALA A 204 0.17 -10.28 10.48
N ASN A 205 1.08 -11.02 11.11
CA ASN A 205 2.05 -10.45 12.04
C ASN A 205 2.86 -9.32 11.37
N GLN A 206 3.26 -8.32 12.18
CA GLN A 206 4.02 -7.17 11.70
C GLN A 206 5.38 -7.13 12.39
N TYR A 207 6.45 -7.11 11.58
CA TYR A 207 7.79 -6.86 12.07
C TYR A 207 8.24 -5.50 11.52
N ALA A 208 8.03 -4.43 12.32
CA ALA A 208 8.15 -3.02 11.93
C ALA A 208 7.05 -2.51 10.97
N GLN A 209 7.16 -1.26 10.49
CA GLN A 209 6.16 -0.55 9.63
C GLN A 209 5.81 -1.24 8.29
N ARG A 210 6.26 -2.46 8.02
CA ARG A 210 6.08 -3.15 6.74
C ARG A 210 5.82 -4.62 6.99
N GLY A 211 4.71 -5.12 6.48
CA GLY A 211 4.27 -6.48 6.73
C GLY A 211 4.02 -7.22 5.45
N VAL A 212 2.88 -7.03 4.78
CA VAL A 212 2.52 -7.86 3.62
C VAL A 212 3.15 -7.34 2.32
N SER A 213 3.82 -8.22 1.57
CA SER A 213 4.45 -7.91 0.26
C SER A 213 3.78 -8.58 -0.94
N SER A 214 3.00 -9.63 -0.71
CA SER A 214 2.26 -10.33 -1.76
C SER A 214 1.06 -11.07 -1.21
N VAL A 215 0.03 -11.17 -2.06
CA VAL A 215 -1.07 -12.12 -1.94
C VAL A 215 -1.09 -12.90 -3.26
N THR A 216 -1.15 -14.22 -3.20
CA THR A 216 -1.23 -15.07 -4.40
C THR A 216 -2.11 -16.28 -4.14
N GLN A 217 -2.71 -16.82 -5.20
CA GLN A 217 -3.41 -18.09 -5.15
C GLN A 217 -2.56 -19.19 -5.81
N LEU A 218 -2.51 -20.38 -5.21
CA LEU A 218 -1.97 -21.59 -5.83
C LEU A 218 -3.03 -22.29 -6.69
N ALA A 219 -2.60 -23.13 -7.63
CA ALA A 219 -3.51 -23.91 -8.48
C ALA A 219 -4.43 -24.86 -7.67
N SER A 220 -3.99 -25.28 -6.48
CA SER A 220 -4.74 -26.08 -5.51
C SER A 220 -5.72 -25.27 -4.65
N GLY A 221 -5.81 -23.95 -4.86
CA GLY A 221 -6.81 -23.08 -4.23
C GLY A 221 -6.37 -22.44 -2.91
N GLU A 222 -5.18 -22.72 -2.39
CA GLU A 222 -4.61 -22.02 -1.23
C GLU A 222 -4.31 -20.57 -1.57
N VAL A 223 -4.58 -19.67 -0.63
CA VAL A 223 -4.13 -18.28 -0.71
C VAL A 223 -2.89 -18.14 0.17
N LEU A 224 -1.77 -17.78 -0.46
CA LEU A 224 -0.52 -17.49 0.24
C LEU A 224 -0.31 -15.99 0.37
N VAL A 225 0.13 -15.58 1.56
CA VAL A 225 0.49 -14.21 1.90
C VAL A 225 1.97 -14.19 2.29
N THR A 226 2.77 -13.34 1.66
CA THR A 226 4.18 -13.19 2.02
C THR A 226 4.39 -11.95 2.88
N THR A 227 5.15 -12.09 3.96
CA THR A 227 5.51 -10.97 4.83
C THR A 227 6.99 -10.59 4.69
N LEU A 228 7.28 -9.30 4.88
CA LEU A 228 8.64 -8.80 4.99
C LEU A 228 9.16 -9.05 6.40
N GLY A 229 10.39 -9.54 6.50
CA GLY A 229 11.09 -9.68 7.77
C GLY A 229 11.80 -8.40 8.20
N ALA A 230 12.28 -8.40 9.44
CA ALA A 230 13.17 -7.36 9.95
C ALA A 230 14.47 -7.27 9.13
N ALA A 231 14.96 -6.04 8.89
CA ALA A 231 16.21 -5.83 8.18
C ALA A 231 17.43 -6.48 8.85
N SER A 232 17.36 -6.71 10.17
CA SER A 232 18.40 -7.31 10.99
C SER A 232 18.39 -8.84 11.01
N THR A 233 17.31 -9.49 10.58
CA THR A 233 17.16 -10.96 10.71
C THR A 233 16.17 -11.50 9.67
N PRO A 234 16.48 -12.60 8.97
CA PRO A 234 15.60 -13.19 7.95
C PRO A 234 14.35 -13.81 8.61
N SER A 235 13.36 -12.95 8.85
CA SER A 235 12.13 -13.23 9.60
C SER A 235 10.87 -13.06 8.74
N GLY A 236 11.04 -12.96 7.41
CA GLY A 236 9.90 -12.93 6.50
C GLY A 236 9.24 -14.30 6.43
N GLU A 237 7.92 -14.31 6.32
CA GLU A 237 7.11 -15.53 6.38
C GLU A 237 6.32 -15.73 5.08
N VAL A 238 5.98 -16.98 4.82
CA VAL A 238 4.94 -17.34 3.86
C VAL A 238 3.81 -17.97 4.67
N LEU A 239 2.68 -17.26 4.72
CA LEU A 239 1.51 -17.65 5.48
C LEU A 239 0.45 -18.20 4.52
N GLU A 240 -0.31 -19.20 4.95
CA GLU A 240 -1.54 -19.63 4.27
C GLU A 240 -2.74 -18.95 4.94
N LEU A 241 -3.66 -18.39 4.14
CA LEU A 241 -4.96 -17.97 4.65
C LEU A 241 -5.79 -19.22 4.93
N VAL A 242 -6.18 -19.41 6.19
CA VAL A 242 -7.01 -20.54 6.61
C VAL A 242 -8.19 -20.04 7.45
N PRO A 243 -9.29 -20.82 7.55
CA PRO A 243 -10.33 -20.57 8.54
C PRO A 243 -9.76 -20.43 9.95
N ALA A 244 -10.34 -19.55 10.77
CA ALA A 244 -9.81 -19.22 12.09
C ALA A 244 -9.70 -20.43 13.04
N ASP A 245 -10.57 -21.44 12.90
CA ASP A 245 -10.53 -22.67 13.69
C ASP A 245 -9.42 -23.64 13.26
N LEU A 246 -8.81 -23.41 12.09
CA LEU A 246 -7.67 -24.15 11.56
C LEU A 246 -6.36 -23.35 11.64
N ALA A 247 -6.44 -22.07 12.05
CA ALA A 247 -5.27 -21.23 12.22
C ALA A 247 -4.41 -21.79 13.35
N ASP A 248 -3.12 -21.93 13.09
CA ASP A 248 -2.15 -22.21 14.14
C ASP A 248 -1.91 -20.93 14.93
N ASP A 249 -2.79 -20.67 15.91
CA ASP A 249 -2.65 -19.58 16.87
C ASP A 249 -1.46 -19.81 17.82
N THR A 250 -0.79 -20.98 17.72
CA THR A 250 0.49 -21.15 18.39
C THR A 250 1.56 -20.42 17.58
N LEU A 251 1.85 -19.18 18.00
CA LEU A 251 3.17 -18.59 17.77
C LEU A 251 4.22 -19.69 18.02
N PRO A 252 5.20 -19.90 17.13
CA PRO A 252 6.32 -20.80 17.38
C PRO A 252 6.83 -20.62 18.82
N ALA A 253 7.20 -21.68 19.54
CA ALA A 253 7.65 -21.56 20.93
C ALA A 253 8.77 -20.50 21.12
N SER A 254 9.60 -20.29 20.09
CA SER A 254 10.61 -19.24 20.02
C SER A 254 10.07 -17.81 19.97
N LEU A 255 8.81 -17.61 19.54
CA LEU A 255 8.04 -16.36 19.54
C LEU A 255 7.08 -16.27 20.74
N GLN A 256 6.67 -17.39 21.35
CA GLN A 256 5.86 -17.41 22.59
C GLN A 256 6.68 -17.12 23.84
N GLU A 257 7.91 -17.64 23.95
CA GLU A 257 8.80 -17.31 25.07
C GLU A 257 9.15 -15.81 25.12
N SER A 258 9.12 -15.12 23.97
CA SER A 258 9.27 -13.67 23.90
C SER A 258 7.98 -12.90 24.27
N ALA A 259 6.79 -13.38 23.91
CA ALA A 259 5.57 -12.57 24.05
C ALA A 259 5.00 -12.49 25.49
N VAL A 260 5.25 -13.49 26.33
CA VAL A 260 4.54 -13.61 27.63
C VAL A 260 5.34 -13.05 28.83
N ASN A 261 6.62 -12.71 28.63
CA ASN A 261 7.49 -12.18 29.68
C ASN A 261 8.56 -11.19 29.19
N GLN A 262 8.45 -10.62 27.98
CA GLN A 262 9.44 -9.63 27.56
C GLN A 262 9.24 -8.32 28.30
N VAL A 263 10.22 -8.01 29.15
CA VAL A 263 10.59 -6.65 29.44
C VAL A 263 10.95 -5.99 28.12
N VAL A 264 10.05 -5.16 27.59
CA VAL A 264 10.32 -4.34 26.41
C VAL A 264 11.42 -3.36 26.80
N THR A 265 12.59 -3.49 26.17
CA THR A 265 13.74 -2.63 26.47
C THR A 265 13.48 -1.20 26.01
N GLN A 266 14.24 -0.25 26.55
CA GLN A 266 14.16 1.15 26.11
C GLN A 266 14.43 1.30 24.60
N ASP A 267 15.36 0.51 24.03
CA ASP A 267 15.66 0.52 22.59
C ASP A 267 14.51 -0.05 21.75
N GLN A 268 13.81 -1.06 22.26
CA GLN A 268 12.61 -1.60 21.61
C GLN A 268 11.47 -0.57 21.66
N ALA A 269 11.25 0.07 22.80
CA ALA A 269 10.26 1.14 22.93
C ALA A 269 10.60 2.36 22.06
N ALA A 270 11.88 2.72 21.94
CA ALA A 270 12.35 3.74 21.01
C ALA A 270 12.06 3.36 19.56
N SER A 271 12.33 2.11 19.19
CA SER A 271 12.04 1.59 17.85
C SER A 271 10.54 1.58 17.56
N LEU A 272 9.70 1.19 18.52
CA LEU A 272 8.25 1.28 18.42
C LEU A 272 7.79 2.73 18.23
N TYR A 273 8.34 3.68 18.99
CA TYR A 273 8.02 5.10 18.82
C TYR A 273 8.42 5.61 17.43
N GLN A 274 9.64 5.31 16.97
CA GLN A 274 10.11 5.70 15.65
C GLN A 274 9.25 5.09 14.53
N ALA A 275 8.85 3.83 14.70
CA ALA A 275 8.01 3.12 13.76
C ALA A 275 6.55 3.58 13.78
N ASN A 276 6.00 4.05 14.90
CA ASN A 276 4.55 4.19 15.01
C ASN A 276 4.09 5.63 15.26
N CYS A 277 4.91 6.41 15.96
CA CYS A 277 4.50 7.71 16.51
C CYS A 277 5.29 8.86 15.88
N ALA A 278 6.59 8.68 15.63
CA ALA A 278 7.52 9.74 15.23
C ALA A 278 7.15 10.44 13.93
N ARG A 279 6.46 9.75 13.01
CA ARG A 279 6.02 10.38 11.76
C ARG A 279 5.09 11.57 12.02
N CYS A 280 4.21 11.48 13.01
CA CYS A 280 3.36 12.60 13.42
C CYS A 280 4.04 13.41 14.53
N HIS A 281 4.47 12.75 15.61
CA HIS A 281 4.96 13.40 16.82
C HIS A 281 6.42 13.89 16.76
N GLY A 282 7.06 13.81 15.59
CA GLY A 282 8.47 14.17 15.42
C GLY A 282 9.41 13.05 15.89
N PRO A 283 10.55 12.80 15.21
CA PRO A 283 11.54 11.83 15.68
C PRO A 283 12.09 12.14 17.08
N ALA A 284 12.10 13.42 17.47
CA ALA A 284 12.52 13.87 18.80
C ALA A 284 11.39 13.86 19.84
N GLY A 285 10.13 13.73 19.42
CA GLY A 285 8.97 13.85 20.31
C GLY A 285 8.50 15.27 20.57
N ASP A 286 9.06 16.25 19.86
CA ASP A 286 8.73 17.67 19.93
C ASP A 286 7.39 18.05 19.27
N GLY A 287 6.71 17.08 18.64
CA GLY A 287 5.50 17.32 17.88
C GLY A 287 5.75 18.05 16.56
N ASP A 288 7.00 18.22 16.12
CA ASP A 288 7.37 18.88 14.87
C ASP A 288 7.82 17.87 13.80
N SER A 289 7.00 17.73 12.77
CA SER A 289 7.30 16.94 11.59
C SER A 289 6.60 17.51 10.36
N PRO A 290 7.06 17.22 9.13
CA PRO A 290 6.34 17.63 7.92
C PRO A 290 4.87 17.21 7.93
N ASP A 291 4.59 16.02 8.47
CA ASP A 291 3.24 15.50 8.63
C ASP A 291 2.47 16.24 9.73
N ALA A 292 3.07 16.51 10.89
CA ALA A 292 2.45 17.31 11.96
C ALA A 292 1.90 18.63 11.43
N ARG A 293 2.71 19.31 10.60
CA ARG A 293 2.35 20.58 9.97
C ARG A 293 1.19 20.44 8.99
N ALA A 294 1.08 19.29 8.31
CA ALA A 294 -0.01 18.98 7.40
C ALA A 294 -1.32 18.63 8.12
N LEU A 295 -1.27 18.14 9.37
CA LEU A 295 -2.46 17.78 10.15
C LEU A 295 -3.29 19.00 10.59
N GLY A 296 -2.70 20.20 10.62
CA GLY A 296 -3.39 21.43 11.01
C GLY A 296 -3.83 21.48 12.48
N VAL A 297 -3.34 20.56 13.33
CA VAL A 297 -3.61 20.51 14.77
C VAL A 297 -2.30 20.48 15.55
N PRO A 298 -2.21 21.19 16.70
CA PRO A 298 -1.02 21.13 17.54
C PRO A 298 -0.87 19.73 18.16
N LEU A 299 0.29 19.13 17.95
CA LEU A 299 0.67 17.89 18.60
C LEU A 299 1.36 18.16 19.95
N PRO A 300 1.28 17.23 20.91
CA PRO A 300 2.01 17.37 22.17
C PRO A 300 3.52 17.32 21.95
N ASP A 301 4.23 18.12 22.72
CA ASP A 301 5.68 18.07 22.89
C ASP A 301 5.99 17.20 24.12
N PHE A 302 6.53 16.01 23.87
CA PHE A 302 6.93 15.05 24.89
C PHE A 302 8.27 15.39 25.55
N THR A 303 9.04 16.30 24.96
CA THR A 303 10.31 16.81 25.52
C THR A 303 10.06 17.86 26.61
N GLU A 304 8.86 18.44 26.67
CA GLU A 304 8.50 19.44 27.68
C GLU A 304 8.68 18.86 29.11
N PRO A 305 9.55 19.45 29.97
CA PRO A 305 9.84 18.92 31.29
C PRO A 305 8.56 18.72 32.11
N GLY A 306 8.34 17.50 32.61
CA GLY A 306 7.16 17.18 33.43
C GLY A 306 5.86 16.93 32.65
N TYR A 307 5.90 16.78 31.31
CA TYR A 307 4.71 16.55 30.49
C TYR A 307 3.91 15.33 30.96
N LEU A 308 4.56 14.18 31.15
CA LEU A 308 3.89 12.95 31.57
C LEU A 308 3.35 13.03 32.99
N GLU A 309 4.02 13.76 33.89
CA GLU A 309 3.57 14.02 35.24
C GLU A 309 2.32 14.91 35.25
N ARG A 310 2.31 15.99 34.46
CA ARG A 310 1.15 16.90 34.32
C ARG A 310 -0.03 16.22 33.66
N ARG A 311 0.20 15.46 32.60
CA ARG A 311 -0.85 14.82 31.80
C ARG A 311 -1.36 13.53 32.45
N GLY A 312 -0.50 12.85 33.20
CA GLY A 312 -0.72 11.55 33.82
C GLY A 312 -0.36 10.41 32.87
N ARG A 313 0.66 9.61 33.24
CA ARG A 313 1.12 8.43 32.47
C ARG A 313 -0.02 7.51 32.05
N GLY A 314 -0.90 7.12 32.98
CA GLY A 314 -2.05 6.27 32.68
C GLY A 314 -3.03 6.89 31.67
N LYS A 315 -3.20 8.22 31.68
CA LYS A 315 -4.04 8.91 30.71
C LYS A 315 -3.41 8.91 29.31
N VAL A 316 -2.10 9.12 29.23
CA VAL A 316 -1.36 9.04 27.96
C VAL A 316 -1.43 7.61 27.41
N ARG A 317 -1.25 6.59 28.25
CA ARG A 317 -1.40 5.18 27.87
C ARG A 317 -2.76 4.89 27.25
N VAL A 318 -3.84 5.31 27.91
CA VAL A 318 -5.22 5.08 27.43
C VAL A 318 -5.47 5.82 26.11
N ILE A 319 -4.96 7.06 25.97
CA ILE A 319 -5.04 7.80 24.70
C ILE A 319 -4.30 7.08 23.56
N ILE A 320 -3.13 6.50 23.83
CA ILE A 320 -2.41 5.69 22.83
C ILE A 320 -3.23 4.44 22.51
N ALA A 321 -3.77 3.75 23.51
CA ALA A 321 -4.54 2.53 23.32
C ALA A 321 -5.83 2.75 22.50
N GLU A 322 -6.64 3.76 22.86
CA GLU A 322 -7.98 3.99 22.31
C GLU A 322 -8.00 5.03 21.17
N GLY A 323 -6.88 5.72 20.93
CA GLY A 323 -6.74 6.73 19.90
C GLY A 323 -7.32 8.09 20.30
N GLY A 324 -7.08 9.11 19.47
CA GLY A 324 -7.43 10.48 19.80
C GLY A 324 -8.93 10.75 19.81
N ALA A 325 -9.68 10.17 18.86
CA ALA A 325 -11.12 10.38 18.73
C ALA A 325 -11.90 9.99 20.01
N ALA A 326 -11.52 8.89 20.66
CA ALA A 326 -12.14 8.40 21.89
C ALA A 326 -12.04 9.37 23.07
N HIS A 327 -11.09 10.32 23.00
CA HIS A 327 -10.81 11.29 24.06
C HIS A 327 -10.99 12.74 23.63
N GLY A 328 -11.72 12.98 22.54
CA GLY A 328 -11.96 14.35 22.03
C GLY A 328 -10.71 15.04 21.50
N LEU A 329 -9.71 14.26 21.06
CA LEU A 329 -8.50 14.73 20.39
C LEU A 329 -8.60 14.47 18.88
N SER A 330 -7.51 14.70 18.14
CA SER A 330 -7.47 14.49 16.69
C SER A 330 -7.95 13.08 16.31
N ALA A 331 -8.93 13.01 15.41
CA ALA A 331 -9.42 11.74 14.86
C ALA A 331 -8.35 11.01 14.02
N LEU A 332 -7.27 11.70 13.66
CA LEU A 332 -6.14 11.15 12.92
C LEU A 332 -5.14 10.41 13.83
N MET A 333 -5.24 10.57 15.16
CA MET A 333 -4.49 9.73 16.10
C MET A 333 -5.20 8.37 16.22
N PRO A 334 -4.62 7.29 15.68
CA PRO A 334 -5.26 5.99 15.64
C PRO A 334 -5.30 5.31 17.03
N PRO A 335 -6.20 4.34 17.26
CA PRO A 335 -6.09 3.42 18.40
C PRO A 335 -4.95 2.42 18.19
N TRP A 336 -4.14 2.18 19.22
CA TRP A 336 -3.01 1.23 19.19
C TRP A 336 -3.26 -0.07 19.96
N ALA A 337 -4.35 -0.21 20.71
CA ALA A 337 -4.66 -1.43 21.47
C ALA A 337 -4.83 -2.69 20.60
N ALA A 338 -5.19 -2.52 19.33
CA ALA A 338 -5.29 -3.63 18.38
C ALA A 338 -3.95 -3.98 17.71
N ALA A 339 -2.91 -3.16 17.90
CA ALA A 339 -1.62 -3.31 17.23
C ALA A 339 -0.45 -3.53 18.21
N LEU A 340 -0.58 -3.10 19.46
CA LEU A 340 0.44 -3.18 20.49
C LEU A 340 -0.10 -3.93 21.71
N SER A 341 0.75 -4.75 22.31
CA SER A 341 0.47 -5.41 23.59
C SER A 341 0.44 -4.41 24.74
N ASP A 342 -0.15 -4.81 25.87
CA ASP A 342 -0.17 -3.98 27.08
C ASP A 342 1.25 -3.60 27.56
N ALA A 343 2.21 -4.52 27.44
CA ALA A 343 3.61 -4.28 27.81
C ALA A 343 4.30 -3.27 26.89
N GLU A 344 4.00 -3.30 25.58
CA GLU A 344 4.53 -2.33 24.61
C GLU A 344 3.91 -0.94 24.80
N LEU A 345 2.61 -0.87 25.13
CA LEU A 345 1.93 0.38 25.48
C LEU A 345 2.53 1.01 26.73
N ASP A 346 2.79 0.21 27.77
CA ASP A 346 3.44 0.68 28.99
C ASP A 346 4.87 1.16 28.70
N ALA A 347 5.66 0.37 27.96
CA ALA A 347 7.03 0.72 27.61
C ALA A 347 7.14 1.97 26.71
N LEU A 348 6.18 2.17 25.81
CA LEU A 348 6.10 3.40 25.02
C LEU A 348 5.89 4.62 25.92
N VAL A 349 4.97 4.56 26.87
CA VAL A 349 4.72 5.67 27.80
C VAL A 349 5.94 5.97 28.65
N GLU A 350 6.65 4.94 29.13
CA GLU A 350 7.91 5.13 29.85
C GLU A 350 8.99 5.74 28.94
N TYR A 351 9.11 5.29 27.69
CA TYR A 351 10.07 5.85 26.73
C TYR A 351 9.82 7.33 26.43
N LEU A 352 8.55 7.76 26.29
CA LEU A 352 8.21 9.18 26.14
C LEU A 352 8.77 10.03 27.30
N GLY A 353 8.84 9.47 28.51
CA GLY A 353 9.40 10.15 29.67
C GLY A 353 10.91 10.25 29.68
N THR A 354 11.59 9.55 28.76
CA THR A 354 13.05 9.58 28.59
C THR A 354 13.50 10.50 27.47
N MET A 355 12.57 11.11 26.73
CA MET A 355 12.92 12.02 25.64
C MET A 355 13.65 13.24 26.20
N PRO A 356 14.81 13.59 25.61
CA PRO A 356 15.61 14.69 26.12
C PRO A 356 14.82 15.99 25.97
N GLY A 357 14.58 16.68 27.09
CA GLY A 357 14.08 18.05 27.05
C GLY A 357 15.08 18.97 26.35
N GLU A 358 14.60 19.99 25.66
CA GLU A 358 15.47 21.10 25.29
C GLU A 358 16.04 21.73 26.58
N GLU A 359 17.37 21.77 26.70
CA GLU A 359 18.08 22.54 27.74
C GLU A 359 17.94 24.05 27.53
#